data_AF-A0A959AGZ2-F1
#
_entry.id   AF-A0A959AGZ2-F1
#
_cell.length_a   1.000
_cell.length_b   1.000
_cell.length_c   1.000
_cell.angle_alpha   90.00
_cell.angle_beta   90.00
_cell.angle_gamma   90.00
#
_symmetry.space_group_name_H-M   'P 1'
#
loop_
_entity.id
_entity.type
_entity.pdbx_description
1 polymer ?
#
loop_
_entity_poly.entity_id
_entity_poly.type
_entity_poly.pdbx_seq_one_letter_code
_entity_poly.pdbx_strand_id
1 'polypeptide(L)'
;MLTKSVKDDVFFGLHLLIALSAWFIPFLISWQLTVLIFGVVILQHAVFGRCLGMDTHGVSEEDGSTFYSHVFERMGFQPNKKLVRFVVRKLLYSFLAAVAVLWQYVLGHAPLLF
;
A
#
# COMPACT_ATOMS: atom_id res chain seq x y z
N MET A 1 -8.80 17.81 23.41
CA MET A 1 -7.97 18.05 22.21
C MET A 1 -6.78 17.08 22.06
N LEU A 2 -6.23 16.53 23.16
CA LEU A 2 -5.12 15.56 23.13
C LEU A 2 -5.49 14.15 22.61
N THR A 3 -6.75 13.72 22.74
CA THR A 3 -7.19 12.36 22.35
C THR A 3 -7.38 12.16 20.84
N LYS A 4 -7.49 13.24 20.05
CA LYS A 4 -7.64 13.15 18.59
C LYS A 4 -6.29 12.83 17.93
N SER A 5 -5.23 13.54 18.35
CA SER A 5 -3.85 13.34 17.87
C SER A 5 -3.35 11.91 18.08
N VAL A 6 -3.55 11.32 19.26
CA VAL A 6 -3.06 9.95 19.55
C VAL A 6 -3.74 8.90 18.68
N LYS A 7 -5.03 9.06 18.39
CA LYS A 7 -5.76 8.14 17.49
C LYS A 7 -5.19 8.24 16.08
N ASP A 8 -5.01 9.45 15.58
CA ASP A 8 -4.48 9.70 14.23
C ASP A 8 -3.07 9.10 14.07
N ASP A 9 -2.22 9.21 15.10
CA ASP A 9 -0.87 8.62 15.10
C ASP A 9 -0.87 7.09 15.17
N VAL A 10 -1.76 6.49 15.98
CA VAL A 10 -1.91 5.02 16.05
C VAL A 10 -2.36 4.45 14.71
N PHE A 11 -3.37 5.07 14.09
CA PHE A 11 -3.86 4.63 12.78
C PHE A 11 -2.82 4.83 11.67
N PHE A 12 -2.08 5.95 11.69
CA PHE A 12 -0.95 6.16 10.79
C PHE A 12 0.11 5.05 10.96
N GLY A 13 0.47 4.73 12.20
CA GLY A 13 1.43 3.66 12.51
C GLY A 13 0.95 2.28 12.04
N LEU A 14 -0.33 1.96 12.24
CA LEU A 14 -0.94 0.72 11.75
C LEU A 14 -0.91 0.65 10.22
N HIS A 15 -1.31 1.72 9.53
CA HIS A 15 -1.28 1.77 8.07
C HIS A 15 0.16 1.65 7.54
N LEU A 16 1.12 2.30 8.20
CA LEU A 16 2.54 2.16 7.89
C LEU A 16 2.98 0.70 8.01
N LEU A 17 2.63 0.03 9.11
CA LEU A 17 2.96 -1.37 9.33
C LEU A 17 2.38 -2.26 8.23
N ILE A 18 1.11 -2.06 7.86
CA ILE A 18 0.44 -2.83 6.80
C ILE A 18 1.10 -2.57 5.44
N ALA A 19 1.38 -1.30 5.13
CA ALA A 19 2.03 -0.92 3.88
C ALA A 19 3.45 -1.49 3.75
N LEU A 20 4.23 -1.49 4.84
CA LEU A 20 5.55 -2.13 4.88
C LEU A 20 5.45 -3.65 4.77
N SER A 21 4.50 -4.26 5.47
CA SER A 21 4.26 -5.71 5.42
C SER A 21 3.89 -6.19 4.01
N ALA A 22 3.20 -5.35 3.22
CA ALA A 22 2.83 -5.67 1.84
C ALA A 22 4.03 -5.99 0.93
N TRP A 23 5.21 -5.43 1.21
CA TRP A 23 6.44 -5.72 0.45
C TRP A 23 6.94 -7.16 0.63
N PHE A 24 6.54 -7.82 1.73
CA PHE A 24 6.94 -9.18 2.04
C PHE A 24 5.93 -10.22 1.58
N ILE A 25 4.69 -9.81 1.28
CA ILE A 25 3.61 -10.71 0.81
C ILE A 25 4.06 -11.63 -0.35
N PRO A 26 4.78 -11.16 -1.39
CA PRO A 26 5.26 -12.01 -2.48
C PRO A 26 6.12 -13.22 -2.08
N PHE A 27 6.67 -13.22 -0.87
CA PHE A 27 7.52 -14.29 -0.34
C PHE A 27 6.81 -15.10 0.76
N LEU A 28 5.81 -14.50 1.40
CA LEU A 28 5.12 -15.10 2.54
C LEU A 28 3.99 -16.03 2.10
N ILE A 29 3.24 -15.68 1.05
CA ILE A 29 2.02 -16.39 0.67
C ILE A 29 2.02 -16.78 -0.81
N SER A 30 1.26 -17.80 -1.18
CA SER A 30 1.16 -18.31 -2.56
C SER A 30 0.91 -17.21 -3.58
N TRP A 31 1.52 -17.35 -4.76
CA TRP A 31 1.42 -16.35 -5.82
C TRP A 31 -0.04 -16.13 -6.27
N GLN A 32 -0.88 -17.17 -6.25
CA GLN A 32 -2.31 -17.06 -6.57
C GLN A 32 -3.02 -16.13 -5.58
N LEU A 33 -2.76 -16.33 -4.28
CA LEU A 33 -3.36 -15.50 -3.23
C LEU A 33 -2.80 -14.08 -3.26
N THR A 34 -1.50 -13.93 -3.52
CA THR A 34 -0.86 -12.62 -3.70
C THR A 34 -1.50 -11.82 -4.85
N VAL A 35 -1.65 -12.44 -6.01
CA VAL A 35 -2.31 -11.84 -7.19
C VAL A 35 -3.75 -11.45 -6.86
N LEU A 36 -4.50 -12.32 -6.18
CA LEU A 36 -5.88 -12.04 -5.78
C LEU A 36 -5.96 -10.84 -4.83
N ILE A 37 -5.16 -10.83 -3.76
CA ILE A 37 -5.16 -9.76 -2.76
C ILE A 37 -4.79 -8.42 -3.40
N PHE A 38 -3.69 -8.37 -4.16
CA PHE A 38 -3.28 -7.14 -4.82
C PHE A 38 -4.25 -6.72 -5.93
N GLY A 39 -4.89 -7.68 -6.62
CA GLY A 39 -5.97 -7.41 -7.55
C GLY A 39 -7.16 -6.71 -6.88
N VAL A 40 -7.55 -7.15 -5.68
CA VAL A 40 -8.61 -6.49 -4.89
C VAL A 40 -8.19 -5.07 -4.49
N VAL A 41 -6.94 -4.84 -4.09
CA VAL A 41 -6.44 -3.49 -3.75
C VAL A 41 -6.44 -2.57 -4.97
N ILE A 42 -6.00 -3.06 -6.14
CA ILE A 42 -6.04 -2.31 -7.39
C ILE A 42 -7.49 -1.99 -7.77
N LEU A 43 -8.39 -2.97 -7.68
CA LEU A 43 -9.82 -2.78 -7.98
C LEU A 43 -10.45 -1.75 -7.05
N GLN A 44 -10.14 -1.79 -5.76
CA GLN A 44 -10.58 -0.79 -4.79
C GLN A 44 -10.18 0.63 -5.24
N HIS A 45 -8.92 0.82 -5.63
CA HIS A 45 -8.45 2.11 -6.12
C HIS A 45 -9.10 2.52 -7.45
N ALA A 46 -9.41 1.57 -8.32
CA ALA A 46 -10.09 1.83 -9.60
C ALA A 46 -11.56 2.24 -9.41
N VAL A 47 -12.28 1.60 -8.48
CA VAL A 47 -13.71 1.85 -8.22
C VAL A 47 -13.92 3.08 -7.35
N PHE A 48 -13.20 3.18 -6.24
CA PHE A 48 -13.43 4.24 -5.24
C PHE A 48 -12.52 5.45 -5.44
N GLY A 49 -11.48 5.35 -6.28
CA GLY A 49 -10.51 6.42 -6.46
C GLY A 49 -9.70 6.74 -5.20
N ARG A 50 -9.75 5.88 -4.17
CA ARG A 50 -9.09 6.07 -2.86
C ARG A 50 -8.89 4.74 -2.14
N CYS A 51 -8.08 4.74 -1.08
CA CYS A 51 -8.05 3.61 -0.15
C CYS A 51 -9.26 3.72 0.80
N LEU A 52 -10.03 2.65 0.99
CA LEU A 52 -11.23 2.69 1.84
C LEU A 52 -10.92 3.05 3.30
N GLY A 53 -9.69 2.81 3.78
CA GLY A 53 -9.26 3.22 5.12
C GLY A 53 -9.04 4.73 5.31
N MET A 54 -8.95 5.52 4.23
CA MET A 54 -8.51 6.92 4.33
C MET A 54 -9.54 7.89 4.91
N ASP A 55 -10.85 7.66 4.72
CA ASP A 55 -11.88 8.52 5.32
C ASP A 55 -11.86 8.45 6.85
N THR A 56 -11.40 7.33 7.41
CA THR A 56 -11.20 7.14 8.86
C THR A 56 -9.95 7.87 9.38
N HIS A 57 -9.10 8.43 8.50
CA HIS A 57 -7.80 8.99 8.84
C HIS A 57 -7.76 10.53 8.84
N GLY A 58 -8.85 11.24 8.52
CA GLY A 58 -8.89 12.71 8.59
C GLY A 58 -7.92 13.43 7.64
N VAL A 59 -7.34 12.71 6.68
CA VAL A 59 -6.42 13.21 5.65
C VAL A 59 -7.23 13.39 4.36
N SER A 60 -7.33 14.60 3.84
CA SER A 60 -8.01 14.86 2.56
C SER A 60 -7.08 14.53 1.38
N GLU A 61 -7.57 13.77 0.38
CA GLU A 61 -6.84 13.47 -0.87
C GLU A 61 -7.01 14.56 -1.95
N GLU A 62 -7.63 15.69 -1.61
CA GLU A 62 -8.05 16.73 -2.56
C GLU A 62 -6.89 17.33 -3.37
N ASP A 63 -5.66 17.28 -2.84
CA ASP A 63 -4.48 17.92 -3.43
C ASP A 63 -3.57 16.99 -4.26
N GLY A 64 -3.85 15.69 -4.31
CA GLY A 64 -2.87 14.74 -4.86
C GLY A 64 -2.28 13.76 -3.84
N SER A 65 -2.48 14.02 -2.55
CA SER A 65 -1.85 13.27 -1.47
C SER A 65 -2.23 11.79 -1.49
N THR A 66 -1.31 10.99 -0.98
CA THR A 66 -1.44 9.57 -0.68
C THR A 66 -0.75 9.32 0.66
N PHE A 67 -1.01 8.17 1.26
CA PHE A 67 -0.29 7.76 2.46
C PHE A 67 1.24 7.86 2.30
N TYR A 68 1.78 7.41 1.16
CA TYR A 68 3.21 7.48 0.85
C TYR A 68 3.74 8.92 0.73
N SER A 69 2.98 9.84 0.12
CA SER A 69 3.43 11.24 0.07
C SER A 69 3.49 11.87 1.46
N HIS A 70 2.55 11.53 2.36
CA HIS A 70 2.62 11.98 3.76
C HIS A 70 3.80 11.39 4.52
N VAL A 71 4.14 10.11 4.29
CA VAL A 71 5.35 9.51 4.86
C VAL A 71 6.60 10.26 4.40
N PHE A 72 6.72 10.54 3.10
CA PHE A 72 7.85 11.31 2.55
C PHE A 72 7.91 12.74 3.11
N GLU A 73 6.77 13.43 3.22
CA GLU A 73 6.69 14.76 3.84
C GLU A 73 7.12 14.75 5.32
N ARG A 74 6.69 13.75 6.11
CA ARG A 74 7.12 13.59 7.51
C ARG A 74 8.63 13.35 7.64
N MET A 75 9.28 12.80 6.62
CA MET A 75 10.73 12.63 6.56
C MET A 75 11.47 13.88 6.03
N GLY A 76 10.76 14.97 5.74
CA GLY A 76 11.34 16.23 5.26
C GLY A 76 11.50 16.33 3.74
N PHE A 77 10.93 15.40 2.96
CA PHE A 77 10.94 15.46 1.50
C PHE A 77 9.73 16.22 0.95
N GLN A 78 9.85 16.71 -0.29
CA GLN A 78 8.75 17.36 -1.03
C GLN A 78 8.43 16.52 -2.29
N PRO A 79 7.74 15.37 -2.14
CA PRO A 79 7.50 14.47 -3.26
C PRO A 79 6.54 15.09 -4.28
N ASN A 80 6.73 14.76 -5.56
CA ASN A 80 5.70 15.00 -6.56
C ASN A 80 4.50 14.07 -6.30
N LYS A 81 3.46 14.60 -5.62
CA LYS A 81 2.27 13.86 -5.19
C LYS A 81 1.59 13.10 -6.33
N LYS A 82 1.53 13.68 -7.53
CA LYS A 82 0.94 13.04 -8.72
C LYS A 82 1.75 11.81 -9.16
N LEU A 83 3.07 11.92 -9.14
CA LEU A 83 3.96 10.81 -9.48
C LEU A 83 3.87 9.69 -8.43
N VAL A 84 3.93 10.03 -7.14
CA VAL A 84 3.80 9.06 -6.05
C VAL A 84 2.45 8.34 -6.15
N ARG A 85 1.37 9.08 -6.37
CA ARG A 85 0.03 8.50 -6.57
C ARG A 85 0.00 7.53 -7.74
N PHE A 86 0.60 7.89 -8.88
CA PHE A 86 0.66 7.01 -10.04
C PHE A 86 1.44 5.73 -9.73
N VAL A 87 2.64 5.85 -9.15
CA VAL A 87 3.49 4.72 -8.80
C VAL A 87 2.79 3.79 -7.82
N VAL A 88 2.27 4.32 -6.71
CA VAL A 88 1.63 3.51 -5.67
C VAL A 88 0.36 2.82 -6.19
N ARG A 89 -0.49 3.53 -6.93
CA ARG A 89 -1.81 3.00 -7.31
C ARG A 89 -1.78 2.10 -8.55
N LYS A 90 -0.86 2.33 -9.48
CA LYS A 90 -0.81 1.58 -10.75
C LYS A 90 0.37 0.61 -10.83
N LEU A 91 1.55 1.02 -10.34
CA LEU A 91 2.77 0.24 -10.52
C LEU A 91 3.07 -0.67 -9.33
N LEU A 92 2.98 -0.18 -8.09
CA LEU A 92 3.46 -0.90 -6.91
C LEU A 92 2.82 -2.28 -6.76
N TYR A 93 1.49 -2.35 -6.69
CA TYR A 93 0.78 -3.62 -6.48
C TYR A 93 0.91 -4.57 -7.68
N SER A 94 0.89 -4.04 -8.90
CA SER A 94 1.12 -4.82 -10.13
C SER A 94 2.54 -5.40 -10.17
N PHE A 95 3.52 -4.60 -9.76
CA PHE A 95 4.92 -5.02 -9.66
C PHE A 95 5.11 -6.10 -8.61
N LEU A 96 4.55 -5.92 -7.40
CA LEU A 96 4.65 -6.94 -6.34
C LEU A 96 3.96 -8.25 -6.73
N ALA A 97 2.82 -8.20 -7.44
CA ALA A 97 2.18 -9.38 -8.00
C ALA A 97 3.08 -10.08 -9.03
N ALA A 98 3.72 -9.32 -9.93
CA ALA A 98 4.66 -9.87 -10.90
C ALA A 98 5.89 -10.51 -10.22
N VAL A 99 6.42 -9.88 -9.16
CA VAL A 99 7.51 -10.44 -8.34
C VAL A 99 7.08 -11.76 -7.72
N ALA A 100 5.86 -11.87 -7.18
CA ALA A 100 5.36 -13.12 -6.59
C ALA A 100 5.30 -14.26 -7.61
N VAL A 101 4.81 -13.98 -8.82
CA VAL A 101 4.75 -14.97 -9.91
C VAL A 101 6.16 -15.36 -10.37
N LEU A 102 7.04 -14.39 -10.59
CA LEU A 102 8.42 -14.67 -11.00
C LEU A 102 9.15 -15.51 -9.95
N TRP A 103 9.04 -15.12 -8.67
CA TRP A 103 9.71 -15.79 -7.58
C TRP A 103 9.20 -17.21 -7.35
N GLN A 104 7.88 -17.39 -7.27
CA GLN A 104 7.32 -18.68 -6.87
C GLN A 104 7.04 -19.61 -8.05
N TYR A 105 6.48 -19.07 -9.13
CA TYR A 105 6.07 -19.89 -10.27
C TYR A 105 7.21 -20.12 -11.25
N VAL A 106 7.99 -19.08 -11.59
CA VAL A 106 9.07 -19.21 -12.59
C VAL A 106 10.36 -19.76 -11.98
N LEU A 107 10.77 -19.26 -10.81
CA LEU A 107 11.98 -19.74 -10.12
C LEU A 107 11.72 -20.95 -9.20
N GLY A 108 10.45 -21.32 -8.97
CA GLY A 108 10.09 -22.50 -8.20
C GLY A 108 10.28 -22.38 -6.69
N HIS A 109 10.41 -21.16 -6.14
CA HIS A 109 10.53 -20.97 -4.70
C HIS A 109 9.17 -21.11 -4.00
N ALA A 110 9.08 -21.99 -3.01
CA ALA A 110 7.87 -22.13 -2.21
C ALA A 110 7.62 -20.87 -1.35
N PRO A 111 6.34 -20.48 -1.12
CA PRO A 111 6.01 -19.44 -0.14
C PRO A 111 6.37 -19.90 1.28
N LEU A 112 6.72 -18.95 2.15
CA LEU A 112 7.20 -19.26 3.50
C LEU A 112 6.09 -19.66 4.49
N LEU A 113 4.84 -19.23 4.27
CA LEU A 113 3.74 -19.48 5.20
C LEU A 113 2.61 -20.32 4.59
N PHE A 114 1.96 -19.84 3.53
CA PHE A 114 0.75 -20.47 2.95
C PHE A 114 0.57 -20.19 1.46
#